data_AF-A0A7C7DRT4-F1
#
_entry.id   AF-A0A7C7DRT4-F1
#
_cell.length_a   1.000
_cell.length_b   1.000
_cell.length_c   1.000
_cell.angle_alpha   90.00
_cell.angle_beta   90.00
_cell.angle_gamma   90.00
#
_symmetry.space_group_name_H-M   'P 1'
#
loop_
_entity.id
_entity.type
_entity.pdbx_description
1 polymer ?
#
loop_
_entity_poly.entity_id
_entity_poly.type
_entity_poly.pdbx_seq_one_letter_code
_entity_poly.pdbx_strand_id
1 'polypeptide(L)' 'MKRPDPIEHYVFVVRAWRVSPSEPWEFVVHYSGTDQVEYAQSQQELLSALNRRLQEDNPSAAKQGTTP' A
#
# COMPACT_ATOMS: atom_id res chain seq x y z
N MET A 1 -16.48 -10.94 -29.70
CA MET A 1 -16.22 -9.88 -28.70
C MET A 1 -15.18 -10.42 -27.73
N LYS A 2 -13.98 -9.81 -27.65
CA LYS A 2 -13.02 -10.13 -26.58
C LYS A 2 -13.61 -9.60 -25.27
N ARG A 3 -13.62 -10.41 -24.21
CA ARG A 3 -13.89 -9.89 -22.86
C ARG A 3 -12.79 -8.87 -22.54
N PRO A 4 -13.12 -7.71 -21.92
CA PRO A 4 -12.08 -6.85 -21.38
C PRO A 4 -11.23 -7.66 -20.41
N ASP A 5 -9.92 -7.44 -20.45
CA ASP A 5 -8.99 -8.06 -19.50
C ASP A 5 -9.46 -7.75 -18.07
N PRO A 6 -9.37 -8.71 -17.13
CA PRO A 6 -9.80 -8.49 -15.77
C PRO A 6 -9.05 -7.29 -15.17
N ILE A 7 -9.80 -6.31 -14.65
CA ILE A 7 -9.21 -5.23 -13.87
C ILE A 7 -8.71 -5.84 -12.57
N GLU A 8 -7.39 -5.83 -12.38
CA GLU A 8 -6.80 -6.22 -11.10
C GLU A 8 -7.09 -5.15 -10.06
N HIS A 9 -7.76 -5.54 -8.98
CA HIS A 9 -8.06 -4.67 -7.85
C HIS A 9 -7.03 -4.90 -6.74
N TYR A 10 -6.27 -3.85 -6.41
CA TYR A 10 -5.36 -3.85 -5.27
C TYR A 10 -6.10 -3.28 -4.05
N VAL A 11 -6.32 -4.13 -3.05
CA VAL A 11 -7.05 -3.76 -1.82
C VAL A 11 -6.12 -3.82 -0.63
N PHE A 12 -6.11 -2.75 0.16
CA PHE A 12 -5.35 -2.64 1.40
C PHE A 12 -6.33 -2.45 2.56
N VAL A 13 -6.12 -3.18 3.64
CA VAL A 13 -6.85 -2.94 4.89
C VAL A 13 -5.89 -2.32 5.89
N VAL A 14 -6.16 -1.06 6.26
CA VAL A 14 -5.37 -0.33 7.25
C VAL A 14 -6.13 -0.31 8.56
N ARG A 15 -5.51 -0.84 9.62
CA ARG A 15 -5.97 -0.67 10.99
C ARG A 15 -5.10 0.39 11.64
N ALA A 16 -5.72 1.36 12.28
CA ALA A 16 -5.03 2.42 13.00
C ALA A 16 -5.45 2.40 14.47
N TRP A 17 -4.48 2.49 15.38
CA TRP A 17 -4.74 2.63 16.81
C TRP A 17 -3.75 3.58 17.47
N ARG A 18 -4.10 4.04 18.67
CA ARG A 18 -3.21 4.76 19.59
C ARG A 18 -3.68 4.48 21.00
N VAL A 19 -2.74 4.44 21.94
CA VAL A 19 -3.05 4.08 23.34
C VAL A 19 -3.67 5.24 24.12
N SER A 20 -3.42 6.49 23.70
CA SER A 20 -4.02 7.69 24.29
C SER A 20 -4.09 8.83 23.25
N PRO A 21 -4.80 9.94 23.54
CA PRO A 21 -4.84 11.08 22.62
C PRO A 21 -3.50 11.78 22.38
N SER A 22 -2.54 11.66 23.30
CA SER A 22 -1.21 12.28 23.21
C SER A 22 -0.19 11.43 22.48
N GLU A 23 -0.42 10.13 22.37
CA GLU A 23 0.49 9.20 21.70
C GLU A 23 0.28 9.22 20.17
N PRO A 24 1.34 8.91 19.39
CA PRO A 24 1.23 8.81 17.95
C PRO A 24 0.31 7.66 17.52
N TRP A 25 -0.21 7.78 16.29
CA TRP A 25 -0.94 6.69 15.67
C TRP A 25 0.02 5.62 15.15
N GLU A 26 -0.32 4.37 15.43
CA GLU A 26 0.30 3.18 14.87
C GLU A 26 -0.64 2.54 13.85
N PHE A 27 -0.06 1.88 12.85
CA PHE A 27 -0.78 1.32 11.72
C PHE A 27 -0.34 -0.10 11.44
N VAL A 28 -1.31 -0.94 11.06
CA VAL A 28 -1.07 -2.23 10.43
C VAL A 28 -1.73 -2.27 9.08
N VAL A 29 -0.96 -2.62 8.07
CA VAL A 29 -1.39 -2.80 6.69
C VAL A 29 -1.48 -4.28 6.39
N HIS A 30 -2.67 -4.73 6.00
CA HIS A 30 -2.87 -6.05 5.43
C HIS A 30 -3.05 -5.94 3.91
N TYR A 31 -2.26 -6.70 3.17
CA TYR A 31 -2.28 -6.72 1.71
C TYR A 31 -3.23 -7.81 1.22
N SER A 32 -4.37 -7.42 0.64
CA SER A 32 -5.40 -8.38 0.20
C SER A 32 -4.85 -9.35 -0.84
N GLY A 33 -5.27 -10.61 -0.77
CA GLY A 33 -4.77 -11.68 -1.63
C GLY A 33 -3.37 -12.21 -1.24
N THR A 34 -2.80 -11.73 -0.13
CA THR A 34 -1.54 -12.23 0.42
C THR A 34 -1.64 -12.42 1.93
N ASP A 35 -0.72 -13.19 2.51
CA ASP A 35 -0.57 -13.28 3.98
C ASP A 35 0.38 -12.21 4.54
N GLN A 36 0.76 -11.20 3.74
CA GLN A 36 1.70 -10.17 4.15
C GLN A 36 1.02 -9.13 5.04
N VAL A 37 1.72 -8.78 6.12
CA VAL A 37 1.32 -7.77 7.08
C VAL A 37 2.52 -6.87 7.38
N GLU A 38 2.31 -5.56 7.37
CA GLU A 38 3.34 -4.57 7.65
C GLU A 38 2.90 -3.62 8.75
N TYR A 39 3.82 -3.35 9.68
CA TYR A 39 3.61 -2.41 10.78
C TYR A 39 4.26 -1.08 10.43
N ALA A 40 3.53 0.01 10.61
CA ALA A 40 4.03 1.37 10.43
C ALA A 40 3.77 2.19 11.70
N GLN A 41 4.83 2.77 12.27
CA GLN A 41 4.78 3.54 13.52
C GLN A 41 4.46 5.02 13.29
N SER A 42 4.32 5.41 12.01
CA SER A 42 4.01 6.77 11.62
C SER A 42 3.19 6.80 10.33
N GLN A 43 2.50 7.92 10.08
CA GLN A 43 1.78 8.14 8.82
C GLN A 43 2.73 8.10 7.61
N GLN A 44 3.97 8.58 7.79
CA GLN A 44 4.98 8.58 6.73
C GLN A 44 5.42 7.15 6.37
N GLU A 45 5.62 6.29 7.38
CA GLU A 45 5.91 4.87 7.15
C GLU A 45 4.74 4.16 6.47
N LEU A 46 3.50 4.44 6.88
CA LEU A 46 2.29 3.89 6.24
C LEU A 46 2.26 4.23 4.74
N LEU A 47 2.46 5.51 4.40
CA LEU A 47 2.46 5.94 3.00
C LEU A 47 3.61 5.30 2.22
N SER A 48 4.78 5.16 2.82
CA SER A 48 5.92 4.48 2.20
C SER A 48 5.63 3.01 1.93
N ALA A 49 5.00 2.31 2.87
CA ALA A 49 4.61 0.90 2.73
C ALA A 49 3.58 0.68 1.61
N LEU A 50 2.58 1.56 1.52
CA LEU A 50 1.58 1.51 0.45
C LEU A 50 2.21 1.81 -0.91
N ASN A 51 3.02 2.86 -1.01
CA ASN A 51 3.67 3.26 -2.26
C ASN A 51 4.64 2.19 -2.77
N ARG A 52 5.43 1.60 -1.87
CA ARG A 52 6.35 0.50 -2.23
C ARG A 52 5.59 -0.67 -2.82
N ARG A 53 4.50 -1.11 -2.19
CA ARG A 53 3.69 -2.21 -2.73
C ARG A 53 3.07 -1.87 -4.08
N LEU A 54 2.54 -0.66 -4.23
CA LEU A 54 1.98 -0.19 -5.50
C LEU A 54 3.01 -0.14 -6.63
N GLN A 55 4.29 0.12 -6.31
CA GLN A 55 5.38 0.13 -7.29
C GLN A 55 5.91 -1.28 -7.60
N GLU A 56 6.01 -2.16 -6.60
CA GLU A 56 6.43 -3.56 -6.76
C GLU A 56 5.47 -4.32 -7.69
N ASP A 57 4.16 -4.13 -7.51
CA ASP A 57 3.13 -4.78 -8.33
C ASP A 57 2.86 -4.05 -9.66
N ASN A 58 3.41 -2.85 -9.87
CA ASN A 58 3.28 -2.08 -11.11
C ASN A 58 4.64 -1.64 -11.69
N PRO A 59 5.47 -2.58 -12.18
CA PRO A 59 6.82 -2.29 -12.68
C PRO A 59 6.85 -1.38 -13.92
N SER A 60 5.70 -1.13 -14.56
CA SER A 60 5.55 -0.18 -15.67
C SER A 60 5.44 1.29 -15.21
N ALA A 61 5.01 1.56 -13.97
CA ALA A 61 4.95 2.91 -13.42
C ALA A 61 6.34 3.44 -13.00
N ALA A 62 7.25 2.54 -12.59
CA ALA A 62 8.63 2.88 -12.26
C ALA A 62 9.47 3.33 -13.47
N LYS A 63 9.00 3.07 -14.70
CA LYS A 63 9.68 3.44 -15.96
C LYS A 63 9.15 4.72 -16.62
N GLN A 64 8.16 5.39 -16.04
CA GLN A 64 7.61 6.65 -16.60
C GLN A 64 8.20 7.92 -15.96
N GLY A 65 9.16 7.78 -15.04
CA GLY A 65 9.85 8.90 -14.37
C GLY A 65 11.21 9.27 -14.95
N THR A 66 11.56 8.87 -16.18
CA THR A 66 12.78 9.33 -16.86
C THR A 66 12.51 9.56 -18.34
N THR A 67 12.06 10.77 -18.65
CA THR A 67 12.27 11.38 -19.97
C THR A 67 13.24 12.55 -19.75
N PRO A 68 14.37 12.62 -20.49
CA PRO A 68 15.35 13.70 -20.38
C PRO A 68 14.82 15.06 -20.84
#